data_AF-A0AA97AVK4-F1
#
_entry.id   AF-A0AA97AVK4-F1
#
_cell.length_a   1.000
_cell.length_b   1.000
_cell.length_c   1.000
_cell.angle_alpha   90.00
_cell.angle_beta   90.00
_cell.angle_gamma   90.00
#
_symmetry.space_group_name_H-M   'P 1'
#
loop_
_entity.id
_entity.type
_entity.pdbx_description
1 polymer ?
#
loop_
_entity_poly.entity_id
_entity_poly.type
_entity_poly.pdbx_seq_one_letter_code
_entity_poly.pdbx_strand_id
1 'polypeptide(L)'
;MPKAYSQDLREKAIAAIDRGIPKSEVIAMFNISRDSLDRWLKRREVTGSLAATQGYQRGHSHRIEDWQAFREFAEVHGDKTQAEMAELWSVPVSARTMSRALAKIGFIPNLQNMTTDDITQM
;
A
#
# COMPACT_ATOMS: atom_id res chain seq x y z
N MET A 1 -1.42 -7.29 13.76
CA MET A 1 -0.35 -6.28 13.92
C MET A 1 -0.63 -5.44 15.16
N PRO A 2 0.38 -5.00 15.93
CA PRO A 2 0.15 -4.14 17.09
C PRO A 2 -0.49 -2.82 16.66
N LYS A 3 -1.57 -2.44 17.34
CA LYS A 3 -2.32 -1.22 17.08
C LYS A 3 -1.49 -0.01 17.55
N ALA A 4 -1.33 0.99 16.69
CA ALA A 4 -0.69 2.23 17.09
C ALA A 4 -1.51 2.96 18.16
N TYR A 5 -0.84 3.60 19.12
CA TYR A 5 -1.49 4.48 20.09
C TYR A 5 -2.27 5.60 19.38
N SER A 6 -3.42 5.99 19.95
CA SER A 6 -4.30 7.04 19.41
C SER A 6 -3.58 8.40 19.37
N GLN A 7 -4.03 9.29 18.48
CA GLN A 7 -3.48 10.65 18.36
C GLN A 7 -3.67 11.45 19.66
N ASP A 8 -4.88 11.41 20.23
CA ASP A 8 -5.22 12.07 21.48
C ASP A 8 -4.27 11.69 22.63
N LEU A 9 -3.87 10.41 22.72
CA LEU A 9 -2.92 9.97 23.76
C LEU A 9 -1.55 10.64 23.58
N ARG A 10 -1.09 10.77 22.34
CA ARG A 10 0.21 11.39 22.03
C ARG A 10 0.19 12.87 22.33
N GLU A 11 -0.87 13.55 21.92
CA GLU A 11 -1.06 14.98 22.17
C GLU A 11 -1.11 15.27 23.67
N LYS A 12 -1.87 14.48 24.45
CA LYS A 12 -1.92 14.63 25.91
C LYS A 12 -0.58 14.35 26.59
N ALA A 13 0.12 13.29 26.19
CA ALA A 13 1.43 12.96 26.75
C ALA A 13 2.47 14.06 26.47
N ILE A 14 2.46 14.62 25.25
CA ILE A 14 3.37 15.69 24.87
C ILE A 14 2.99 17.02 25.54
N ALA A 15 1.70 17.34 25.63
CA ALA A 15 1.24 18.53 26.35
C ALA A 15 1.60 18.48 27.84
N ALA A 16 1.63 17.29 28.45
CA ALA A 16 2.10 17.12 29.83
C ALA A 16 3.60 17.46 29.96
N ILE A 17 4.44 17.02 29.01
CA ILE A 17 5.86 17.41 28.96
C ILE A 17 6.02 18.92 28.77
N ASP A 18 5.22 19.53 27.90
CA ASP A 18 5.28 20.98 27.65
C ASP A 18 4.83 21.81 28.85
N ARG A 19 4.00 21.24 29.73
CA ARG A 19 3.63 21.82 31.04
C ARG A 19 4.72 21.65 32.11
N GLY A 20 5.84 21.00 31.79
CA GLY A 20 6.95 20.77 32.71
C GLY A 20 6.85 19.49 33.54
N ILE A 21 5.90 18.59 33.25
CA ILE A 21 5.79 17.31 33.95
C ILE A 21 6.98 16.42 33.51
N PRO A 22 7.69 15.77 34.45
CA PRO A 22 8.83 14.92 34.10
C PRO A 22 8.39 13.69 33.31
N LYS A 23 9.25 13.22 32.39
CA LYS A 23 8.97 12.05 31.53
C LYS A 23 8.52 10.81 32.30
N SER A 24 9.13 10.54 33.46
CA SER A 24 8.79 9.40 34.31
C SER A 24 7.35 9.42 34.78
N GLU A 25 6.84 10.60 35.12
CA GLU A 25 5.47 10.79 35.58
C GLU A 25 4.48 10.69 34.43
N VAL A 26 4.81 11.24 33.26
CA VAL A 26 4.00 11.07 32.04
C VAL A 26 3.87 9.60 31.63
N ILE A 27 4.97 8.85 31.69
CA ILE A 27 5.00 7.40 31.42
C ILE A 27 4.03 6.66 32.34
N ALA A 28 4.07 6.96 33.64
CA ALA A 28 3.18 6.36 34.63
C ALA A 28 1.72 6.79 34.44
N MET A 29 1.47 8.08 34.20
CA MET A 29 0.13 8.67 34.04
C MET A 29 -0.62 8.09 32.83
N PHE A 30 0.08 7.89 31.71
CA PHE A 30 -0.52 7.41 30.46
C PHE A 30 -0.30 5.91 30.20
N ASN A 31 0.40 5.21 31.10
CA ASN A 31 0.76 3.79 30.98
C ASN A 31 1.39 3.45 29.60
N ILE A 32 2.36 4.27 29.19
CA ILE A 32 3.08 4.13 27.92
C ILE A 32 4.53 3.75 28.16
N SER A 33 5.19 3.12 27.18
CA SER A 33 6.62 2.85 27.31
C SER A 33 7.46 4.11 27.13
N ARG A 34 8.63 4.17 27.80
CA ARG A 34 9.63 5.23 27.60
C ARG A 34 9.99 5.42 26.12
N ASP A 35 10.22 4.32 25.42
CA ASP A 35 10.55 4.32 23.98
C ASP A 35 9.43 4.93 23.12
N SER A 36 8.15 4.73 23.46
CA SER A 36 7.04 5.37 22.74
C SER A 36 7.07 6.89 22.90
N LEU A 37 7.28 7.37 24.13
CA LEU A 37 7.37 8.80 24.43
C LEU A 37 8.57 9.45 23.73
N ASP A 38 9.74 8.82 23.78
CA ASP A 38 10.95 9.34 23.13
C ASP A 38 10.79 9.37 21.59
N ARG A 39 10.12 8.38 20.99
CA ARG A 39 9.79 8.39 19.55
C ARG A 39 8.88 9.55 19.18
N TRP A 40 7.90 9.90 20.02
CA TRP A 40 7.00 11.03 19.76
C TRP A 40 7.72 12.38 19.88
N LEU A 41 8.58 12.55 20.89
CA LEU A 41 9.40 13.75 21.05
C LEU A 41 10.35 13.95 19.87
N LYS A 42 11.08 12.90 19.46
CA LYS A 42 11.98 12.96 18.30
C LYS A 42 11.24 13.31 17.01
N ARG A 43 10.04 12.77 16.83
CA ARG A 43 9.20 13.09 15.66
C ARG A 43 8.74 14.54 15.66
N ARG A 44 8.38 15.09 16.83
CA ARG A 44 8.05 16.50 16.98
C ARG A 44 9.23 17.41 16.59
N GLU A 45 10.45 17.07 17.02
CA GLU A 45 11.65 17.83 16.67
C GLU A 45 11.96 17.80 15.17
N VAL A 46 11.80 16.64 14.52
CA VAL A 46 12.15 16.46 13.10
C VAL A 46 11.07 16.99 12.15
N THR A 47 9.79 16.85 12.50
CA THR A 47 8.67 17.07 11.56
C THR A 47 7.69 18.16 12.03
N GLY A 48 7.78 18.62 13.29
CA GLY A 48 6.79 19.54 13.87
C GLY A 48 5.40 18.93 14.09
N SER A 49 5.23 17.63 13.80
CA SER A 49 3.95 16.93 13.85
C SER A 49 4.03 15.66 14.71
N LEU A 50 2.97 15.40 15.50
CA LEU A 50 2.84 14.20 16.34
C LEU A 50 2.12 13.04 15.64
N ALA A 51 1.70 13.27 14.38
CA ALA A 51 0.89 12.31 13.67
C ALA A 51 1.59 10.97 13.44
N ALA A 52 0.83 9.87 13.51
CA ALA A 52 1.33 8.55 13.14
C ALA A 52 1.81 8.53 11.69
N THR A 53 2.85 7.74 11.40
CA THR A 53 3.27 7.55 10.01
C THR A 53 2.15 6.80 9.33
N GLN A 54 1.37 7.52 8.53
CA GLN A 54 0.46 6.91 7.58
C GLN A 54 1.29 6.34 6.43
N GLY A 55 0.91 5.19 5.91
CA GLY A 55 1.57 4.59 4.74
C GLY A 55 2.63 3.50 5.02
N TYR A 56 2.65 2.87 6.20
CA TYR A 56 3.48 1.65 6.38
C TYR A 56 3.06 0.53 5.41
N GLN A 57 1.78 0.49 5.04
CA GLN A 57 1.29 -0.35 3.95
C GLN A 57 1.54 0.38 2.63
N ARG A 58 2.80 0.44 2.18
CA ARG A 58 3.05 0.60 0.75
C ARG A 58 2.61 -0.72 0.14
N GLY A 59 1.41 -0.74 -0.45
CA GLY A 59 0.95 -1.88 -1.22
C GLY A 59 2.04 -2.31 -2.22
N HIS A 60 2.09 -3.60 -2.55
CA HIS A 60 3.05 -4.12 -3.53
C HIS A 60 3.10 -3.22 -4.76
N SER A 61 4.31 -2.85 -5.20
CA SER A 61 4.49 -2.04 -6.40
C SER A 61 3.71 -2.68 -7.55
N HIS A 62 2.89 -1.88 -8.22
CA HIS A 62 2.10 -2.36 -9.34
C HIS A 62 3.07 -2.68 -10.48
N ARG A 63 3.10 -3.94 -10.96
CA ARG A 63 3.98 -4.33 -12.09
C ARG A 63 3.63 -3.64 -13.42
N ILE A 64 2.45 -3.01 -13.48
CA ILE A 64 1.98 -2.21 -14.62
C ILE A 64 1.76 -0.80 -14.08
N GLU A 65 2.77 0.04 -14.25
CA GLU A 65 2.77 1.43 -13.81
C GLU A 65 2.28 2.36 -14.92
N ASP A 66 2.64 2.06 -16.17
CA ASP A 66 2.24 2.81 -17.37
C ASP A 66 0.99 2.21 -18.03
N TRP A 67 -0.15 2.82 -17.78
CA TRP A 67 -1.44 2.40 -18.34
C TRP A 67 -1.65 2.82 -19.80
N GLN A 68 -0.91 3.83 -20.27
CA GLN A 68 -1.02 4.29 -21.65
C GLN A 68 -0.26 3.32 -22.57
N ALA A 69 0.99 3.01 -22.24
CA ALA A 69 1.77 1.99 -22.94
C ALA A 69 1.06 0.62 -22.91
N PHE A 70 0.41 0.29 -21.79
CA PHE A 70 -0.35 -0.95 -21.67
C PHE A 70 -1.58 -1.00 -22.59
N ARG A 71 -2.25 0.13 -22.83
CA ARG A 71 -3.37 0.20 -23.78
C ARG A 71 -2.89 -0.02 -25.21
N GLU A 72 -1.83 0.66 -25.62
CA GLU A 72 -1.24 0.49 -26.96
C GLU A 72 -0.79 -0.96 -27.18
N PHE A 73 -0.15 -1.56 -26.17
CA PHE A 73 0.22 -2.98 -26.19
C PHE A 73 -1.00 -3.91 -26.33
N ALA A 74 -2.09 -3.64 -25.60
CA ALA A 74 -3.31 -4.44 -25.68
C ALA A 74 -4.01 -4.31 -27.05
N GLU A 75 -3.94 -3.15 -27.69
CA GLU A 75 -4.45 -2.94 -29.05
C GLU A 75 -3.59 -3.67 -30.10
N VAL A 76 -2.27 -3.65 -29.96
CA VAL A 76 -1.33 -4.32 -30.88
C VAL A 76 -1.37 -5.84 -30.75
N HIS A 77 -1.58 -6.37 -29.53
CA HIS A 77 -1.53 -7.81 -29.22
C HIS A 77 -2.89 -8.38 -28.81
N GLY A 78 -3.99 -7.73 -29.21
CA GLY A 78 -5.36 -8.13 -28.86
C GLY A 78 -5.82 -9.48 -29.43
N ASP A 79 -5.05 -10.03 -30.37
CA ASP A 79 -5.21 -11.36 -30.96
C ASP A 79 -4.59 -12.49 -30.11
N LYS A 80 -3.78 -12.15 -29.11
CA LYS A 80 -3.02 -13.10 -28.30
C LYS A 80 -3.75 -13.50 -27.02
N THR A 81 -3.39 -14.67 -26.51
CA THR A 81 -3.88 -15.11 -25.21
C THR A 81 -3.22 -14.30 -24.08
N GLN A 82 -3.89 -14.25 -22.93
CA GLN A 82 -3.39 -13.51 -21.75
C GLN A 82 -2.04 -14.05 -21.25
N ALA A 83 -1.75 -15.34 -21.48
CA ALA A 83 -0.47 -15.95 -21.14
C ALA A 83 0.65 -15.45 -22.07
N GLU A 84 0.41 -15.43 -23.38
CA GLU A 84 1.37 -14.91 -24.35
C GLU A 84 1.62 -13.42 -24.17
N MET A 85 0.55 -12.64 -23.92
CA MET A 85 0.68 -11.21 -23.60
C MET A 85 1.52 -10.98 -22.33
N ALA A 86 1.40 -11.86 -21.33
CA ALA A 86 2.13 -11.75 -20.08
C ALA A 86 3.65 -12.01 -20.24
N GLU A 87 4.04 -12.82 -21.21
CA GLU A 87 5.44 -13.05 -21.61
C GLU A 87 5.99 -11.92 -22.48
N LEU A 88 5.15 -11.32 -23.32
CA LEU A 88 5.52 -10.23 -24.24
C LEU A 88 5.60 -8.86 -23.55
N TRP A 89 5.01 -8.70 -22.37
CA TRP A 89 5.10 -7.45 -21.62
C TRP A 89 6.52 -7.19 -21.12
N SER A 90 6.93 -5.91 -21.10
CA SER A 90 8.28 -5.47 -20.73
C SER A 90 8.75 -5.95 -19.35
N VAL A 91 7.80 -6.20 -18.45
CA VAL A 91 8.04 -6.85 -17.16
C VAL A 91 7.29 -8.18 -17.16
N PRO A 92 7.94 -9.32 -16.88
CA PRO A 92 7.23 -10.59 -16.80
C PRO A 92 6.16 -10.51 -15.69
N VAL A 93 4.91 -10.65 -16.11
CA VAL A 93 3.74 -10.67 -15.23
C VAL A 93 3.07 -12.03 -15.31
N SER A 94 2.22 -12.38 -14.35
CA SER A 94 1.40 -13.58 -14.49
C SER A 94 0.23 -13.33 -15.44
N ALA A 95 -0.26 -14.37 -16.11
CA ALA A 95 -1.50 -14.29 -16.91
C ALA A 95 -2.67 -13.69 -16.11
N ARG A 96 -2.74 -13.97 -14.80
CA ARG A 96 -3.75 -13.39 -13.90
C ARG A 96 -3.56 -11.89 -13.65
N THR A 97 -2.32 -11.41 -13.55
CA THR A 97 -2.03 -9.97 -13.49
C THR A 97 -2.38 -9.28 -14.80
N MET A 98 -2.05 -9.89 -15.93
CA MET A 98 -2.40 -9.42 -17.28
C MET A 98 -3.92 -9.32 -17.46
N SER A 99 -4.66 -10.38 -17.10
CA SER A 99 -6.13 -10.43 -17.10
C SER A 99 -6.76 -9.28 -16.32
N ARG A 100 -6.30 -9.03 -15.09
CA ARG A 100 -6.80 -7.94 -14.24
C ARG A 100 -6.47 -6.56 -14.81
N ALA A 101 -5.34 -6.42 -15.49
CA ALA A 101 -4.95 -5.17 -16.12
C ALA A 101 -5.78 -4.89 -17.38
N LEU A 102 -6.04 -5.89 -18.21
CA LEU A 102 -6.94 -5.79 -19.37
C LEU A 102 -8.37 -5.42 -18.93
N ALA A 103 -8.90 -6.09 -17.90
CA ALA A 103 -10.20 -5.76 -17.33
C ALA A 103 -10.26 -4.30 -16.81
N LYS A 104 -9.15 -3.79 -16.23
CA LYS A 104 -9.08 -2.42 -15.70
C LYS A 104 -9.09 -1.35 -16.78
N ILE A 105 -8.54 -1.64 -17.97
CA ILE A 105 -8.60 -0.70 -19.11
C ILE A 105 -9.88 -0.86 -19.94
N GLY A 106 -10.79 -1.77 -19.55
CA GLY A 106 -12.02 -2.05 -20.28
C GLY A 106 -11.79 -2.85 -21.57
N PHE A 107 -10.64 -3.51 -21.72
CA PHE A 107 -10.35 -4.36 -22.86
C PHE A 107 -11.02 -5.72 -22.63
N ILE A 108 -12.05 -6.01 -23.41
CA ILE A 108 -12.73 -7.30 -23.40
C ILE A 108 -11.99 -8.21 -24.40
N PRO A 109 -11.29 -9.26 -23.95
CA PRO A 109 -10.66 -10.20 -24.87
C PRO A 109 -11.72 -10.86 -25.74
N ASN A 110 -11.45 -11.03 -27.03
CA ASN A 110 -12.36 -11.72 -27.93
C ASN A 110 -12.48 -13.19 -27.46
N LEU A 111 -13.69 -13.59 -27.05
CA LEU A 111 -13.99 -14.82 -26.29
C LEU A 111 -13.87 -16.12 -27.13
N GLN A 112 -13.07 -16.13 -28.19
CA GLN A 112 -13.01 -17.23 -29.17
C GLN A 112 -11.97 -18.30 -28.81
N ASN A 113 -11.00 -18.03 -27.91
CA ASN A 113 -9.86 -18.93 -27.66
C ASN A 113 -9.60 -19.23 -26.17
N MET A 114 -10.59 -19.04 -25.28
CA MET A 114 -10.43 -19.34 -23.86
C MET A 114 -10.52 -20.85 -23.61
N THR A 115 -9.37 -21.51 -23.46
CA THR A 115 -9.26 -22.93 -23.11
C THR A 115 -10.05 -23.21 -21.83
N THR A 116 -10.90 -24.24 -21.87
CA THR A 116 -11.99 -24.52 -20.93
C THR A 116 -11.56 -24.75 -19.46
N ASP A 117 -10.27 -24.87 -19.17
CA ASP A 117 -9.75 -25.17 -17.82
C ASP A 117 -9.79 -23.97 -16.83
N ASP A 118 -9.92 -22.73 -17.30
CA ASP A 118 -9.88 -21.54 -16.42
C ASP A 118 -11.24 -21.16 -15.78
N ILE A 119 -12.34 -21.84 -16.13
CA ILE A 119 -13.70 -21.47 -15.71
C ILE A 119 -14.06 -22.05 -14.31
N THR A 120 -13.26 -22.98 -13.76
CA THR A 120 -13.64 -23.71 -12.52
C THR A 120 -13.09 -23.11 -11.21
N GLN A 121 -12.46 -21.93 -11.23
CA GLN A 121 -11.89 -21.31 -10.01
C GLN A 121 -12.27 -19.83 -9.82
N MET A 122 -13.59 -19.54 -9.89
CA MET A 122 -14.16 -18.29 -9.38
C MET A 122 -15.07 -18.55 -8.18
#